data_AF-A0A5S3V9E2-F1
#
_entry.id   AF-A0A5S3V9E2-F1
#
_cell.length_a   1.000
_cell.length_b   1.000
_cell.length_c   1.000
_cell.angle_alpha   90.00
_cell.angle_beta   90.00
_cell.angle_gamma   90.00
#
_symmetry.space_group_name_H-M   'P 1'
#
loop_
_entity.id
_entity.type
_entity.pdbx_description
1 polymer ?
#
loop_
_entity_poly.entity_id
_entity_poly.type
_entity_poly.pdbx_seq_one_letter_code
_entity_poly.pdbx_strand_id
1 'polypeptide(L)'
;MKHTLIAAGIFAGLSGQTLAATYQLTELPRHEGSVYSIVSDANEGGQIIGTASNLFNLPIDVSYIDFDDSRIKNAYETEKARVERIDETITFTLEDIKNGAAKTNPDANSFMLNFLGSLGGSAEYQKLSDRIGVAYSSSFADEQVLFDEQSVDYDGLTRSVSNYLTAISDDGVVVGWGSAPFTKTQFTPKDENEEKTFFVRDWSNRGIVITPSATKVMLDPPFTQHGGASIATDIKRLASGGYRVVGYASVGIIERRQEDYDDRCKGETAPIKACVWAEERRTVNIDGSPSFYDLRAYQWTLDDNFVVTDGKEIGVGAVRKDDETNNIYSIAMATNNNGVAVGYSIARYEDDINSLVVPGYFKDGQFTDISERDRWYKTGKAVDINDSNIIVGYRAEYINRALRDATGFYYDMNSNEISDIPTYFTGSETVINDINNTGYVVGQGEIEKSGTNRRREGFIYKVGDESIVNINSLLPCKDASGEDYPYTIAEAVKITDSNHIYAIAVKTVERRDRLGGIEKDSKGEIEFESVTLPVLLTPISGEVENCPPPEAESYERQSGSIFTFALFAMPLLWLRRRKLQLR
;
A
#
# COMPACT_ATOMS: atom_id res chain seq x y z
N MET A 1 31.54 17.98 60.64
CA MET A 1 31.49 19.14 59.71
C MET A 1 31.51 18.60 58.29
N LYS A 2 30.61 19.15 57.45
CA LYS A 2 30.49 19.04 55.99
C LYS A 2 29.95 17.73 55.40
N HIS A 3 28.62 17.72 55.26
CA HIS A 3 27.88 17.12 54.14
C HIS A 3 28.11 17.89 52.84
N THR A 4 28.07 17.21 51.68
CA THR A 4 27.44 17.62 50.39
C THR A 4 27.89 16.62 49.31
N LEU A 5 27.04 15.70 48.84
CA LEU A 5 25.91 15.81 47.89
C LEU A 5 26.34 15.53 46.44
N ILE A 6 26.00 14.30 46.01
CA ILE A 6 25.84 13.89 44.61
C ILE A 6 24.68 14.71 44.04
N ALA A 7 24.93 15.43 42.94
CA ALA A 7 23.88 16.07 42.16
C ALA A 7 23.55 15.18 40.96
N ALA A 8 22.56 14.30 41.16
CA ALA A 8 21.77 13.73 40.09
C ALA A 8 20.86 14.84 39.53
N GLY A 9 21.01 15.17 38.25
CA GLY A 9 20.13 16.09 37.55
C GLY A 9 18.89 15.37 37.05
N ILE A 10 17.88 15.22 37.93
CA ILE A 10 16.50 14.97 37.54
C ILE A 10 15.91 16.31 37.11
N PHE A 11 15.48 16.43 35.85
CA PHE A 11 14.44 17.37 35.44
C PHE A 11 13.83 16.98 34.08
N ALA A 12 12.88 16.06 34.13
CA ALA A 12 11.63 16.12 33.35
C ALA A 12 10.67 15.09 33.94
N GLY A 13 10.21 15.35 35.17
CA GLY A 13 8.90 14.89 35.58
C GLY A 13 7.86 15.61 34.73
N LEU A 14 7.60 15.08 33.54
CA LEU A 14 6.25 15.12 33.00
C LEU A 14 5.58 13.91 33.62
N SER A 15 4.80 14.18 34.66
CA SER A 15 3.62 13.37 34.97
C SER A 15 3.08 12.86 33.64
N GLY A 16 3.04 11.54 33.47
CA GLY A 16 2.36 10.94 32.34
C GLY A 16 1.04 11.67 32.20
N GLN A 17 0.82 12.28 31.04
CA GLN A 17 -0.55 12.50 30.63
C GLN A 17 -1.08 11.09 30.41
N THR A 18 -1.51 10.45 31.51
CA THR A 18 -2.59 9.49 31.50
C THR A 18 -3.62 10.10 30.57
N LEU A 19 -3.92 9.42 29.46
CA LEU A 19 -4.90 9.86 28.48
C LEU A 19 -6.21 10.19 29.22
N ALA A 20 -6.38 11.45 29.58
CA ALA A 20 -7.67 12.07 29.91
C ALA A 20 -8.36 12.53 28.62
N ALA A 21 -7.91 12.00 27.47
CA ALA A 21 -8.48 12.22 26.17
C ALA A 21 -9.10 10.89 25.68
N THR A 22 -10.40 10.73 25.91
CA THR A 22 -11.21 9.74 25.17
C THR A 22 -11.28 10.23 23.71
N TYR A 23 -11.42 9.36 22.71
CA TYR A 23 -11.50 9.82 21.31
C TYR A 23 -12.96 9.85 20.83
N GLN A 24 -13.31 10.86 20.04
CA GLN A 24 -14.54 10.90 19.26
C GLN A 24 -14.24 10.52 17.81
N LEU A 25 -14.90 9.47 17.30
CA LEU A 25 -14.78 9.06 15.91
C LEU A 25 -15.78 9.82 15.02
N THR A 26 -15.30 10.27 13.87
CA THR A 26 -16.10 10.80 12.77
C THR A 26 -15.81 10.00 11.49
N GLU A 27 -16.85 9.47 10.85
CA GLU A 27 -16.73 8.83 9.53
C GLU A 27 -16.39 9.91 8.48
N LEU A 28 -15.32 9.69 7.71
CA LEU A 28 -14.95 10.58 6.61
C LEU A 28 -15.71 10.17 5.33
N PRO A 29 -15.96 11.11 4.40
CA PRO A 29 -16.61 10.80 3.13
C PRO A 29 -15.91 9.68 2.36
N ARG A 30 -16.67 8.92 1.57
CA ARG A 30 -16.16 7.86 0.70
C ARG A 30 -16.33 8.26 -0.77
N HIS A 31 -15.43 7.76 -1.62
CA HIS A 31 -15.56 7.96 -3.05
C HIS A 31 -16.69 7.06 -3.58
N GLU A 32 -17.70 7.66 -4.19
CA GLU A 32 -18.94 6.97 -4.59
C GLU A 32 -18.72 5.92 -5.69
N GLY A 33 -17.71 6.14 -6.55
CA GLY A 33 -17.37 5.26 -7.67
C GLY A 33 -16.46 4.08 -7.31
N SER A 34 -16.34 3.71 -6.03
CA SER A 34 -15.44 2.65 -5.55
C SER A 34 -15.98 1.89 -4.35
N VAL A 35 -15.49 0.67 -4.13
CA VAL A 35 -15.77 -0.07 -2.89
C VAL A 35 -14.99 0.49 -1.71
N TYR A 36 -13.69 0.73 -1.85
CA TYR A 36 -12.84 1.13 -0.73
C TYR A 36 -12.37 2.58 -0.87
N SER A 37 -12.26 3.27 0.27
CA SER A 37 -11.58 4.56 0.38
C SER A 37 -10.78 4.55 1.68
N ILE A 38 -9.49 4.88 1.63
CA ILE A 38 -8.60 4.89 2.78
C ILE A 38 -7.72 6.14 2.77
N VAL A 39 -7.37 6.64 3.96
CA VAL A 39 -6.45 7.77 4.12
C VAL A 39 -5.02 7.32 3.80
N SER A 40 -4.22 8.22 3.23
CA SER A 40 -2.77 8.04 3.05
C SER A 40 -1.97 9.05 3.87
N ASP A 41 -2.43 10.30 3.95
CA ASP A 41 -1.82 11.33 4.81
C ASP A 41 -2.84 12.45 5.10
N ALA A 42 -2.57 13.25 6.12
CA ALA A 42 -3.33 14.44 6.47
C ALA A 42 -2.45 15.47 7.18
N ASN A 43 -2.80 16.75 7.03
CA ASN A 43 -2.08 17.84 7.69
C ASN A 43 -2.85 18.41 8.90
N GLU A 44 -2.17 19.28 9.65
CA GLU A 44 -2.72 19.97 10.83
C GLU A 44 -3.95 20.84 10.48
N GLY A 45 -4.06 21.30 9.23
CA GLY A 45 -5.20 22.06 8.72
C GLY A 45 -6.45 21.21 8.43
N GLY A 46 -6.36 19.88 8.59
CA GLY A 46 -7.45 18.94 8.32
C GLY A 46 -7.66 18.62 6.85
N GLN A 47 -6.70 18.95 5.98
CA GLN A 47 -6.70 18.50 4.59
C GLN A 47 -6.19 17.06 4.53
N ILE A 48 -6.88 16.22 3.77
CA ILE A 48 -6.67 14.77 3.77
C ILE A 48 -6.50 14.32 2.33
N ILE A 49 -5.52 13.46 2.13
CA ILE A 49 -5.32 12.72 0.88
C ILE A 49 -5.43 11.23 1.16
N GLY A 50 -5.77 10.49 0.12
CA GLY A 50 -5.87 9.06 0.21
C GLY A 50 -6.03 8.40 -1.13
N THR A 51 -6.68 7.25 -1.09
CA THR A 51 -6.86 6.40 -2.26
C THR A 51 -8.21 5.72 -2.20
N ALA A 52 -8.79 5.53 -3.38
CA ALA A 52 -9.91 4.65 -3.57
C ALA A 52 -9.51 3.46 -4.43
N SER A 53 -10.06 2.29 -4.13
CA SER A 53 -9.79 1.05 -4.87
C SER A 53 -11.05 0.22 -5.12
N ASN A 54 -10.95 -0.74 -6.03
CA ASN A 54 -12.08 -1.47 -6.60
C ASN A 54 -13.10 -0.50 -7.22
N LEU A 55 -12.64 0.27 -8.20
CA LEU A 55 -13.49 1.16 -8.97
C LEU A 55 -14.63 0.40 -9.67
N PHE A 56 -15.82 1.00 -9.65
CA PHE A 56 -16.95 0.56 -10.46
C PHE A 56 -16.80 1.07 -11.89
N ASN A 57 -17.47 0.40 -12.84
CA ASN A 57 -17.57 0.82 -14.24
C ASN A 57 -16.20 0.98 -14.93
N LEU A 58 -15.24 0.11 -14.63
CA LEU A 58 -13.95 0.12 -15.32
C LEU A 58 -14.14 -0.12 -16.83
N PRO A 59 -13.55 0.73 -17.69
CA PRO A 59 -13.76 0.67 -19.12
C PRO A 59 -12.95 -0.47 -19.76
N ILE A 60 -13.62 -1.31 -20.53
CA ILE A 60 -12.99 -2.40 -21.28
C ILE A 60 -13.03 -2.07 -22.76
N ASP A 61 -11.85 -2.03 -23.37
CA ASP A 61 -11.71 -1.98 -24.82
C ASP A 61 -11.73 -3.40 -25.39
N VAL A 62 -12.75 -3.72 -26.19
CA VAL A 62 -12.89 -5.01 -26.86
C VAL A 62 -12.43 -4.98 -28.32
N SER A 63 -12.08 -3.80 -28.85
CA SER A 63 -11.82 -3.60 -30.29
C SER A 63 -10.60 -4.35 -30.82
N TYR A 64 -9.64 -4.64 -29.96
CA TYR A 64 -8.40 -5.37 -30.29
C TYR A 64 -8.46 -6.86 -29.91
N ILE A 65 -9.52 -7.31 -29.25
CA ILE A 65 -9.63 -8.69 -28.74
C ILE A 65 -10.09 -9.62 -29.86
N ASP A 66 -9.28 -10.63 -30.15
CA ASP A 66 -9.69 -11.75 -30.98
C ASP A 66 -10.55 -12.72 -30.17
N PHE A 67 -11.88 -12.67 -30.38
CA PHE A 67 -12.84 -13.57 -29.73
C PHE A 67 -12.79 -14.99 -30.27
N ASP A 68 -12.06 -15.24 -31.37
CA ASP A 68 -11.83 -16.58 -31.88
C ASP A 68 -10.66 -17.29 -31.20
N ASP A 69 -9.82 -16.56 -30.47
CA ASP A 69 -8.67 -17.07 -29.72
C ASP A 69 -9.09 -18.09 -28.64
N SER A 70 -8.34 -19.20 -28.58
CA SER A 70 -8.61 -20.27 -27.62
C SER A 70 -8.54 -19.83 -26.15
N ARG A 71 -7.75 -18.81 -25.81
CA ARG A 71 -7.58 -18.30 -24.45
C ARG A 71 -8.88 -17.75 -23.90
N ILE A 72 -9.55 -16.85 -24.64
CA ILE A 72 -10.81 -16.25 -24.18
C ILE A 72 -11.97 -17.24 -24.24
N LYS A 73 -12.00 -18.12 -25.25
CA LYS A 73 -12.97 -19.23 -25.33
C LYS A 73 -12.88 -20.16 -24.12
N ASN A 74 -11.67 -20.60 -23.76
CA ASN A 74 -11.44 -21.47 -22.61
C ASN A 74 -11.76 -20.76 -21.28
N ALA A 75 -11.42 -19.47 -21.16
CA ALA A 75 -11.78 -18.68 -19.98
C ALA A 75 -13.30 -18.59 -19.80
N TYR A 76 -14.04 -18.34 -20.90
CA TYR A 76 -15.50 -18.29 -20.88
C TYR A 76 -16.14 -19.61 -20.47
N GLU A 77 -15.71 -20.74 -21.06
CA GLU A 77 -16.23 -22.07 -20.69
C GLU A 77 -15.94 -22.41 -19.23
N THR A 78 -14.78 -21.99 -18.71
CA THR A 78 -14.43 -22.16 -17.29
C THR A 78 -15.36 -21.37 -16.37
N GLU A 79 -15.65 -20.12 -16.73
CA GLU A 79 -16.54 -19.26 -15.96
C GLU A 79 -17.98 -19.77 -16.01
N LYS A 80 -18.46 -20.16 -17.20
CA LYS A 80 -19.77 -20.80 -17.37
C LYS A 80 -19.92 -22.04 -16.49
N ALA A 81 -18.93 -22.94 -16.51
CA ALA A 81 -18.92 -24.12 -15.65
C ALA A 81 -18.81 -23.78 -14.14
N ARG A 82 -18.25 -22.63 -13.77
CA ARG A 82 -18.23 -22.15 -12.37
C ARG A 82 -19.63 -21.71 -11.93
N VAL A 83 -20.31 -20.91 -12.75
CA VAL A 83 -21.67 -20.40 -12.49
C VAL A 83 -22.69 -21.55 -12.46
N GLU A 84 -22.60 -22.49 -13.40
CA GLU A 84 -23.48 -23.66 -13.44
C GLU A 84 -23.29 -24.60 -12.22
N ARG A 85 -22.10 -24.63 -11.60
CA ARG A 85 -21.83 -25.44 -10.39
C ARG A 85 -22.50 -24.90 -9.13
N ILE A 86 -22.90 -23.63 -9.13
CA ILE A 86 -23.64 -23.01 -8.03
C ILE A 86 -25.13 -22.86 -8.36
N ASP A 87 -25.62 -23.64 -9.35
CA ASP A 87 -27.00 -23.64 -9.84
C ASP A 87 -27.50 -22.28 -10.36
N GLU A 88 -26.57 -21.43 -10.82
CA GLU A 88 -26.86 -20.15 -11.46
C GLU A 88 -26.71 -20.23 -12.99
N THR A 89 -27.21 -19.22 -13.70
CA THR A 89 -27.15 -19.15 -15.18
C THR A 89 -26.27 -17.98 -15.59
N ILE A 90 -25.30 -18.23 -16.48
CA ILE A 90 -24.47 -17.17 -17.06
C ILE A 90 -25.35 -16.17 -17.82
N THR A 91 -25.16 -14.87 -17.56
CA THR A 91 -26.05 -13.81 -18.06
C THR A 91 -25.57 -13.17 -19.37
N PHE A 92 -24.48 -13.67 -19.94
CA PHE A 92 -23.85 -13.14 -21.16
C PHE A 92 -23.16 -14.23 -22.00
N THR A 93 -22.90 -13.89 -23.26
CA THR A 93 -22.06 -14.65 -24.20
C THR A 93 -20.85 -13.83 -24.65
N LEU A 94 -19.86 -14.48 -25.28
CA LEU A 94 -18.74 -13.77 -25.90
C LEU A 94 -19.20 -12.81 -27.02
N GLU A 95 -20.26 -13.16 -27.75
CA GLU A 95 -20.84 -12.28 -28.77
C GLU A 95 -21.51 -11.05 -28.13
N ASP A 96 -22.15 -11.19 -26.97
CA ASP A 96 -22.69 -10.05 -26.24
C ASP A 96 -21.57 -9.10 -25.79
N ILE A 97 -20.44 -9.63 -25.30
CA ILE A 97 -19.26 -8.82 -24.93
C ILE A 97 -18.72 -8.07 -26.13
N LYS A 98 -18.56 -8.76 -27.27
CA LYS A 98 -18.13 -8.14 -28.54
C LYS A 98 -19.06 -6.99 -28.95
N ASN A 99 -20.35 -7.12 -28.65
CA ASN A 99 -21.38 -6.10 -28.89
C ASN A 99 -21.58 -5.12 -27.71
N GLY A 100 -20.66 -5.07 -26.75
CA GLY A 100 -20.61 -4.04 -25.71
C GLY A 100 -21.22 -4.40 -24.36
N ALA A 101 -21.60 -5.66 -24.12
CA ALA A 101 -22.22 -6.07 -22.86
C ALA A 101 -21.34 -5.82 -21.62
N ALA A 102 -20.02 -5.74 -21.78
CA ALA A 102 -19.11 -5.38 -20.68
C ALA A 102 -19.38 -3.98 -20.07
N LYS A 103 -20.13 -3.10 -20.75
CA LYS A 103 -20.52 -1.77 -20.22
C LYS A 103 -21.85 -1.79 -19.48
N THR A 104 -22.67 -2.82 -19.67
CA THR A 104 -24.08 -2.83 -19.22
C THR A 104 -24.45 -4.06 -18.40
N ASN A 105 -23.63 -5.11 -18.43
CA ASN A 105 -23.80 -6.34 -17.67
C ASN A 105 -22.62 -6.50 -16.69
N PRO A 106 -22.88 -6.54 -15.36
CA PRO A 106 -21.83 -6.61 -14.35
C PRO A 106 -21.03 -7.92 -14.37
N ASP A 107 -21.64 -9.05 -14.76
CA ASP A 107 -20.95 -10.35 -14.88
C ASP A 107 -20.01 -10.34 -16.08
N ALA A 108 -20.45 -9.77 -17.20
CA ALA A 108 -19.63 -9.61 -18.40
C ALA A 108 -18.43 -8.69 -18.13
N ASN A 109 -18.63 -7.59 -17.39
CA ASN A 109 -17.56 -6.70 -16.94
C ASN A 109 -16.57 -7.46 -16.03
N SER A 110 -17.08 -8.15 -15.01
CA SER A 110 -16.29 -8.96 -14.07
C SER A 110 -15.44 -10.00 -14.79
N PHE A 111 -16.04 -10.73 -15.73
CA PHE A 111 -15.36 -11.73 -16.54
C PHE A 111 -14.19 -11.13 -17.33
N MET A 112 -14.43 -10.01 -18.01
CA MET A 112 -13.41 -9.36 -18.82
C MET A 112 -12.28 -8.77 -17.98
N LEU A 113 -12.58 -8.18 -16.82
CA LEU A 113 -11.55 -7.73 -15.88
C LEU A 113 -10.67 -8.89 -15.40
N ASN A 114 -11.28 -10.04 -15.06
CA ASN A 114 -10.54 -11.24 -14.65
C ASN A 114 -9.70 -11.80 -15.80
N PHE A 115 -10.24 -11.85 -17.02
CA PHE A 115 -9.53 -12.31 -18.21
C PHE A 115 -8.30 -11.41 -18.50
N LEU A 116 -8.48 -10.09 -18.54
CA LEU A 116 -7.39 -9.13 -18.74
C LEU A 116 -6.38 -9.17 -17.60
N GLY A 117 -6.84 -9.33 -16.36
CA GLY A 117 -5.98 -9.50 -15.18
C GLY A 117 -5.08 -10.73 -15.29
N SER A 118 -5.59 -11.85 -15.82
CA SER A 118 -4.79 -13.07 -16.07
C SER A 118 -3.70 -12.87 -17.13
N LEU A 119 -3.85 -11.84 -17.97
CA LEU A 119 -2.92 -11.44 -19.03
C LEU A 119 -2.12 -10.17 -18.66
N GLY A 120 -2.08 -9.81 -17.37
CA GLY A 120 -1.43 -8.61 -16.87
C GLY A 120 0.08 -8.53 -17.17
N GLY A 121 0.72 -9.65 -17.49
CA GLY A 121 2.13 -9.72 -17.94
C GLY A 121 2.35 -9.59 -19.45
N SER A 122 1.30 -9.63 -20.27
CA SER A 122 1.41 -9.49 -21.73
C SER A 122 1.23 -8.03 -22.15
N ALA A 123 2.15 -7.49 -22.95
CA ALA A 123 1.99 -6.15 -23.50
C ALA A 123 0.92 -6.07 -24.62
N GLU A 124 0.36 -7.19 -25.07
CA GLU A 124 -0.64 -7.22 -26.16
C GLU A 124 -2.08 -6.96 -25.67
N TYR A 125 -2.29 -6.94 -24.35
CA TYR A 125 -3.62 -6.76 -23.75
C TYR A 125 -3.71 -5.48 -22.96
N GLN A 126 -4.92 -4.92 -22.87
CA GLN A 126 -5.22 -3.72 -22.11
C GLN A 126 -4.76 -3.89 -20.66
N LYS A 127 -4.33 -2.76 -20.09
CA LYS A 127 -3.84 -2.67 -18.73
C LYS A 127 -4.76 -1.73 -17.99
N LEU A 128 -5.37 -2.24 -16.94
CA LEU A 128 -6.31 -1.51 -16.11
C LEU A 128 -5.79 -1.48 -14.67
N SER A 129 -5.99 -0.36 -14.01
CA SER A 129 -5.83 -0.16 -12.59
C SER A 129 -7.16 0.29 -12.02
N ASP A 130 -7.55 -0.34 -10.93
CA ASP A 130 -8.77 -0.05 -10.19
C ASP A 130 -8.50 0.81 -8.95
N ARG A 131 -7.33 1.48 -8.91
CA ARG A 131 -6.86 2.32 -7.81
C ARG A 131 -6.62 3.75 -8.29
N ILE A 132 -7.14 4.73 -7.54
CA ILE A 132 -6.97 6.16 -7.81
C ILE A 132 -6.51 6.92 -6.57
N GLY A 133 -5.93 8.12 -6.79
CA GLY A 133 -5.71 9.09 -5.74
C GLY A 133 -6.98 9.88 -5.44
N VAL A 134 -7.24 10.17 -4.17
CA VAL A 134 -8.45 10.87 -3.72
C VAL A 134 -8.06 12.00 -2.78
N ALA A 135 -8.71 13.15 -2.95
CA ALA A 135 -8.67 14.24 -1.99
C ALA A 135 -10.02 14.30 -1.26
N TYR A 136 -9.99 14.51 0.05
CA TYR A 136 -11.21 14.62 0.84
C TYR A 136 -11.54 16.08 1.11
N SER A 137 -12.83 16.38 1.13
CA SER A 137 -13.39 17.59 1.72
C SER A 137 -14.21 17.22 2.96
N SER A 138 -14.88 18.22 3.55
CA SER A 138 -15.84 18.00 4.63
C SER A 138 -17.07 17.17 4.22
N SER A 139 -17.32 17.00 2.92
CA SER A 139 -18.59 16.44 2.42
C SER A 139 -18.45 15.40 1.31
N PHE A 140 -17.30 15.32 0.65
CA PHE A 140 -17.07 14.40 -0.48
C PHE A 140 -15.62 13.90 -0.49
N ALA A 141 -15.40 12.82 -1.22
CA ALA A 141 -14.07 12.29 -1.51
C ALA A 141 -13.96 12.12 -3.02
N ASP A 142 -13.22 13.03 -3.67
CA ASP A 142 -13.18 13.15 -5.12
C ASP A 142 -11.83 12.66 -5.67
N GLU A 143 -11.86 12.13 -6.89
CA GLU A 143 -10.66 11.71 -7.59
C GLU A 143 -9.73 12.90 -7.85
N GLN A 144 -8.49 12.79 -7.36
CA GLN A 144 -7.38 13.64 -7.77
C GLN A 144 -6.66 12.93 -8.91
N VAL A 145 -6.91 13.34 -10.16
CA VAL A 145 -6.25 12.75 -11.33
C VAL A 145 -4.77 13.18 -11.35
N LEU A 146 -3.83 12.23 -11.34
CA LEU A 146 -2.38 12.50 -11.45
C LEU A 146 -1.93 12.46 -12.91
N PHE A 147 -1.71 11.26 -13.45
CA PHE A 147 -1.18 11.02 -14.80
C PHE A 147 -2.19 10.37 -15.75
N ASP A 148 -3.40 10.04 -15.27
CA ASP A 148 -4.42 9.46 -16.14
C ASP A 148 -4.92 10.51 -17.15
N GLU A 149 -5.27 10.07 -18.34
CA GLU A 149 -5.66 10.91 -19.47
C GLU A 149 -6.96 10.42 -20.08
N GLN A 150 -7.64 11.26 -20.86
CA GLN A 150 -8.83 10.83 -21.60
C GLN A 150 -8.46 9.78 -22.64
N SER A 151 -9.17 8.66 -22.64
CA SER A 151 -8.96 7.61 -23.63
C SER A 151 -9.46 8.05 -25.00
N VAL A 152 -8.76 7.60 -26.05
CA VAL A 152 -9.23 7.74 -27.44
C VAL A 152 -10.10 6.57 -27.89
N ASP A 153 -10.13 5.49 -27.11
CA ASP A 153 -10.74 4.21 -27.46
C ASP A 153 -12.11 3.98 -26.81
N TYR A 154 -12.40 4.72 -25.74
CA TYR A 154 -13.65 4.66 -24.98
C TYR A 154 -13.86 5.97 -24.22
N ASP A 155 -15.09 6.18 -23.74
CA ASP A 155 -15.42 7.32 -22.91
C ASP A 155 -14.79 7.18 -21.51
N GLY A 156 -14.22 8.27 -21.00
CA GLY A 156 -13.55 8.35 -19.72
C GLY A 156 -12.02 8.21 -19.77
N LEU A 157 -11.42 8.17 -18.58
CA LEU A 157 -9.98 8.10 -18.40
C LEU A 157 -9.41 6.74 -18.82
N THR A 158 -8.13 6.67 -19.20
CA THR A 158 -7.50 5.40 -19.61
C THR A 158 -7.58 4.33 -18.52
N ARG A 159 -7.63 4.71 -17.23
CA ARG A 159 -7.62 3.78 -16.09
C ARG A 159 -6.44 2.82 -16.16
N SER A 160 -5.31 3.26 -16.72
CA SER A 160 -4.15 2.40 -17.01
C SER A 160 -2.88 2.81 -16.25
N VAL A 161 -3.02 3.80 -15.39
CA VAL A 161 -1.95 4.37 -14.56
C VAL A 161 -1.96 3.78 -13.17
N SER A 162 -0.80 3.74 -12.52
CA SER A 162 -0.70 3.56 -11.08
C SER A 162 -0.56 4.93 -10.43
N ASN A 163 -1.41 5.26 -9.45
CA ASN A 163 -1.42 6.57 -8.79
C ASN A 163 -1.30 6.41 -7.26
N TYR A 164 -0.37 7.15 -6.67
CA TYR A 164 -0.14 7.17 -5.23
C TYR A 164 0.07 8.61 -4.77
N LEU A 165 -0.81 9.10 -3.90
CA LEU A 165 -0.58 10.30 -3.10
C LEU A 165 0.09 9.84 -1.80
N THR A 166 1.22 10.43 -1.45
CA THR A 166 2.07 9.92 -0.35
C THR A 166 2.15 10.87 0.83
N ALA A 167 2.19 12.19 0.59
CA ALA A 167 2.26 13.16 1.68
C ALA A 167 1.62 14.50 1.30
N ILE A 168 1.21 15.26 2.32
CA ILE A 168 0.67 16.60 2.21
C ILE A 168 1.35 17.54 3.22
N SER A 169 1.83 18.70 2.75
CA SER A 169 2.40 19.73 3.62
C SER A 169 1.32 20.50 4.39
N ASP A 170 1.72 21.24 5.43
CA ASP A 170 0.81 22.04 6.26
C ASP A 170 0.03 23.12 5.50
N ASP A 171 0.56 23.59 4.38
CA ASP A 171 -0.07 24.56 3.48
C ASP A 171 -0.81 23.92 2.30
N GLY A 172 -0.97 22.59 2.30
CA GLY A 172 -1.81 21.85 1.36
C GLY A 172 -1.14 21.49 0.04
N VAL A 173 0.19 21.48 -0.03
CA VAL A 173 0.93 20.97 -1.18
C VAL A 173 1.02 19.46 -1.07
N VAL A 174 0.57 18.77 -2.10
CA VAL A 174 0.53 17.32 -2.11
C VAL A 174 1.70 16.78 -2.93
N VAL A 175 2.30 15.68 -2.49
CA VAL A 175 3.26 14.92 -3.28
C VAL A 175 2.82 13.48 -3.44
N GLY A 176 3.37 12.85 -4.47
CA GLY A 176 3.11 11.46 -4.76
C GLY A 176 3.91 10.99 -5.96
N TRP A 177 3.42 9.92 -6.57
CA TRP A 177 4.00 9.36 -7.78
C TRP A 177 3.00 8.54 -8.56
N GLY A 178 3.33 8.30 -9.82
CA GLY A 178 2.55 7.40 -10.67
C GLY A 178 3.22 7.03 -11.98
N SER A 179 2.51 6.25 -12.80
CA SER A 179 3.00 5.81 -14.11
C SER A 179 2.42 6.66 -15.24
N ALA A 180 3.09 6.67 -16.39
CA ALA A 180 2.46 7.12 -17.63
C ALA A 180 1.26 6.22 -17.97
N PRO A 181 0.23 6.76 -18.63
CA PRO A 181 -0.86 5.95 -19.16
C PRO A 181 -0.32 5.03 -20.27
N PHE A 182 -0.97 3.87 -20.43
CA PHE A 182 -0.73 3.01 -21.57
C PHE A 182 -1.44 3.56 -22.81
N THR A 183 -0.74 3.51 -23.94
CA THR A 183 -1.27 3.84 -25.26
C THR A 183 -1.17 2.63 -26.18
N LYS A 184 -2.14 2.48 -27.08
CA LYS A 184 -2.06 1.45 -28.12
C LYS A 184 -1.09 1.86 -29.21
N THR A 185 -0.27 0.91 -29.62
CA THR A 185 0.58 1.01 -30.80
C THR A 185 0.45 -0.27 -31.61
N GLN A 186 0.54 -0.13 -32.92
CA GLN A 186 0.54 -1.27 -33.82
C GLN A 186 1.98 -1.62 -34.20
N PHE A 187 2.28 -2.91 -34.24
CA PHE A 187 3.62 -3.40 -34.51
C PHE A 187 3.57 -4.74 -35.24
N THR A 188 4.37 -4.89 -36.29
CA THR A 188 4.56 -6.14 -37.00
C THR A 188 5.85 -6.80 -36.53
N PRO A 189 5.79 -7.94 -35.82
CA PRO A 189 7.00 -8.68 -35.47
C PRO A 189 7.78 -9.10 -36.71
N LYS A 190 9.10 -9.13 -36.56
CA LYS A 190 10.01 -9.64 -37.57
C LYS A 190 9.62 -11.06 -37.95
N ASP A 191 9.65 -11.34 -39.25
CA ASP A 191 9.28 -12.63 -39.83
C ASP A 191 7.78 -13.01 -39.68
N GLU A 192 6.95 -12.10 -39.17
CA GLU A 192 5.48 -12.17 -39.21
C GLU A 192 4.92 -11.19 -40.25
N ASN A 193 3.72 -11.48 -40.77
CA ASN A 193 3.02 -10.63 -41.74
C ASN A 193 1.79 -9.95 -41.15
N GLU A 194 1.46 -10.23 -39.90
CA GLU A 194 0.28 -9.71 -39.22
C GLU A 194 0.70 -8.64 -38.21
N GLU A 195 -0.02 -7.53 -38.24
CA GLU A 195 0.18 -6.45 -37.28
C GLU A 195 -0.53 -6.80 -35.97
N LYS A 196 0.17 -6.60 -34.86
CA LYS A 196 -0.33 -6.85 -33.50
C LYS A 196 -0.45 -5.55 -32.73
N THR A 197 -1.47 -5.48 -31.89
CA THR A 197 -1.65 -4.37 -30.96
C THR A 197 -0.80 -4.59 -29.72
N PHE A 198 -0.04 -3.57 -29.33
CA PHE A 198 0.71 -3.51 -28.09
C PHE A 198 0.30 -2.28 -27.27
N PHE A 199 0.29 -2.43 -25.95
CA PHE A 199 0.10 -1.39 -24.97
C PHE A 199 1.46 -0.97 -24.43
N VAL A 200 1.84 0.27 -24.71
CA VAL A 200 3.14 0.85 -24.32
C VAL A 200 2.96 2.08 -23.44
N ARG A 201 3.90 2.33 -22.54
CA ARG A 201 3.93 3.52 -21.66
C ARG A 201 5.32 4.15 -21.71
N ASP A 202 5.41 5.42 -21.33
CA ASP A 202 6.65 6.20 -21.39
C ASP A 202 7.55 6.01 -20.17
N TRP A 203 6.96 5.84 -18.99
CA TRP A 203 7.67 5.54 -17.74
C TRP A 203 6.77 4.74 -16.79
N SER A 204 7.38 3.94 -15.93
CA SER A 204 6.64 3.24 -14.87
C SER A 204 6.46 4.07 -13.61
N ASN A 205 7.42 4.92 -13.23
CA ASN A 205 7.34 5.73 -12.01
C ASN A 205 7.84 7.17 -12.27
N ARG A 206 7.03 8.16 -11.91
CA ARG A 206 7.37 9.59 -11.90
C ARG A 206 6.84 10.24 -10.64
N GLY A 207 7.72 10.91 -9.91
CA GLY A 207 7.35 11.76 -8.78
C GLY A 207 6.58 12.99 -9.26
N ILE A 208 5.66 13.47 -8.44
CA ILE A 208 4.82 14.63 -8.75
C ILE A 208 4.60 15.47 -7.50
N VAL A 209 4.59 16.79 -7.69
CA VAL A 209 4.09 17.78 -6.74
C VAL A 209 2.80 18.36 -7.31
N ILE A 210 1.75 18.42 -6.48
CA ILE A 210 0.47 19.01 -6.81
C ILE A 210 0.28 20.22 -5.90
N THR A 211 0.28 21.40 -6.50
CA THR A 211 0.08 22.66 -5.78
C THR A 211 -1.36 22.76 -5.24
N PRO A 212 -1.65 23.67 -4.28
CA PRO A 212 -3.01 23.93 -3.82
C PRO A 212 -3.96 24.39 -4.95
N SER A 213 -3.41 24.92 -6.04
CA SER A 213 -4.16 25.29 -7.26
C SER A 213 -4.43 24.11 -8.21
N ALA A 214 -4.11 22.88 -7.81
CA ALA A 214 -4.12 21.66 -8.60
C ALA A 214 -3.15 21.64 -9.80
N THR A 215 -2.22 22.60 -9.89
CA THR A 215 -1.11 22.56 -10.86
C THR A 215 -0.18 21.40 -10.54
N LYS A 216 0.20 20.64 -11.55
CA LYS A 216 1.06 19.44 -11.47
C LYS A 216 2.49 19.77 -11.91
N VAL A 217 3.47 19.45 -11.07
CA VAL A 217 4.90 19.60 -11.36
C VAL A 217 5.55 18.22 -11.29
N MET A 218 6.08 17.75 -12.41
CA MET A 218 6.78 16.47 -12.46
C MET A 218 8.17 16.58 -11.86
N LEU A 219 8.58 15.55 -11.13
CA LEU A 219 9.91 15.43 -10.54
C LEU A 219 10.74 14.47 -11.38
N ASP A 220 11.44 15.00 -12.37
CA ASP A 220 12.28 14.19 -13.24
C ASP A 220 13.49 13.63 -12.47
N PRO A 221 13.87 12.35 -12.71
CA PRO A 221 15.13 11.81 -12.22
C PRO A 221 16.31 12.36 -13.04
N PRO A 222 17.54 12.35 -12.49
CA PRO A 222 18.73 12.76 -13.23
C PRO A 222 19.06 11.82 -14.41
N PHE A 223 18.67 10.54 -14.32
CA PHE A 223 18.79 9.58 -15.41
C PHE A 223 17.42 9.23 -16.01
N THR A 224 17.21 9.54 -17.29
CA THR A 224 15.91 9.45 -17.99
C THR A 224 15.87 8.45 -19.14
N GLN A 225 16.96 7.73 -19.40
CA GLN A 225 16.96 6.70 -20.44
C GLN A 225 15.89 5.64 -20.13
N HIS A 226 15.17 5.20 -21.16
CA HIS A 226 14.02 4.28 -21.05
C HIS A 226 12.87 4.79 -20.17
N GLY A 227 12.82 6.10 -19.93
CA GLY A 227 11.85 6.76 -19.07
C GLY A 227 12.49 7.22 -17.77
N GLY A 228 13.37 6.41 -17.17
CA GLY A 228 13.86 6.63 -15.81
C GLY A 228 12.75 6.43 -14.77
N ALA A 229 13.13 6.44 -13.49
CA ALA A 229 12.21 6.26 -12.38
C ALA A 229 12.45 7.33 -11.29
N SER A 230 11.37 7.95 -10.84
CA SER A 230 11.38 8.77 -9.63
C SER A 230 10.09 8.57 -8.84
N ILE A 231 10.15 8.75 -7.53
CA ILE A 231 8.98 8.90 -6.67
C ILE A 231 9.23 10.01 -5.65
N ALA A 232 8.16 10.66 -5.21
CA ALA A 232 8.15 11.43 -3.97
C ALA A 232 7.43 10.62 -2.90
N THR A 233 7.96 10.65 -1.68
CA THR A 233 7.38 9.99 -0.51
C THR A 233 6.92 11.01 0.53
N ASP A 234 7.69 12.08 0.74
CA ASP A 234 7.38 13.11 1.72
C ASP A 234 7.79 14.52 1.26
N ILE A 235 7.16 15.53 1.85
CA ILE A 235 7.36 16.96 1.56
C ILE A 235 7.36 17.77 2.86
N LYS A 236 8.29 18.73 2.95
CA LYS A 236 8.27 19.77 3.99
C LYS A 236 8.43 21.15 3.38
N ARG A 237 7.63 22.09 3.87
CA ARG A 237 7.80 23.51 3.58
C ARG A 237 8.97 24.06 4.39
N LEU A 238 9.87 24.76 3.73
CA LEU A 238 11.06 25.30 4.38
C LEU A 238 10.74 26.66 5.03
N ALA A 239 11.29 26.92 6.21
CA ALA A 239 11.16 28.20 6.88
C ALA A 239 11.74 29.37 6.06
N SER A 240 12.70 29.10 5.17
CA SER A 240 13.28 30.05 4.21
C SER A 240 12.39 30.36 3.00
N GLY A 241 11.22 29.72 2.88
CA GLY A 241 10.45 29.66 1.63
C GLY A 241 10.83 28.44 0.79
N GLY A 242 9.91 28.01 -0.05
CA GLY A 242 10.03 26.82 -0.89
C GLY A 242 9.77 25.50 -0.17
N TYR A 243 10.10 24.40 -0.84
CA TYR A 243 9.81 23.04 -0.41
C TYR A 243 11.00 22.12 -0.57
N ARG A 244 11.10 21.16 0.34
CA ARG A 244 11.96 19.99 0.23
C ARG A 244 11.09 18.77 0.00
N VAL A 245 11.34 18.06 -1.08
CA VAL A 245 10.67 16.80 -1.40
C VAL A 245 11.71 15.69 -1.41
N VAL A 246 11.40 14.57 -0.76
CA VAL A 246 12.30 13.40 -0.71
C VAL A 246 11.63 12.16 -1.32
N GLY A 247 12.46 11.21 -1.71
CA GLY A 247 12.02 9.92 -2.25
C GLY A 247 13.21 9.16 -2.83
N TYR A 248 13.05 8.62 -4.04
CA TYR A 248 14.17 8.09 -4.81
C TYR A 248 14.14 8.57 -6.26
N ALA A 249 15.30 8.54 -6.91
CA ALA A 249 15.45 8.76 -8.34
C ALA A 249 16.44 7.76 -8.96
N SER A 250 16.25 7.44 -10.24
CA SER A 250 17.20 6.67 -11.03
C SER A 250 18.41 7.52 -11.38
N VAL A 251 19.59 6.93 -11.24
CA VAL A 251 20.89 7.55 -11.58
C VAL A 251 21.63 6.79 -12.68
N GLY A 252 21.09 5.65 -13.10
CA GLY A 252 21.66 4.83 -14.16
C GLY A 252 20.93 3.49 -14.30
N ILE A 253 21.55 2.59 -15.08
CA ILE A 253 21.22 1.17 -15.16
C ILE A 253 22.53 0.42 -14.88
N ILE A 254 22.45 -0.64 -14.08
CA ILE A 254 23.63 -1.46 -13.76
C ILE A 254 24.03 -2.25 -15.01
N GLU A 255 25.34 -2.39 -15.25
CA GLU A 255 25.91 -3.05 -16.42
C GLU A 255 25.22 -4.37 -16.78
N ARG A 256 25.11 -5.32 -15.83
CA ARG A 256 24.41 -6.59 -16.05
C ARG A 256 22.97 -6.42 -16.59
N ARG A 257 22.23 -5.43 -16.07
CA ARG A 257 20.84 -5.17 -16.49
C ARG A 257 20.79 -4.50 -17.87
N GLN A 258 21.81 -3.71 -18.20
CA GLN A 258 21.98 -3.12 -19.52
C GLN A 258 22.31 -4.21 -20.57
N GLU A 259 23.22 -5.13 -20.26
CA GLU A 259 23.53 -6.28 -21.13
C GLU A 259 22.27 -7.14 -21.41
N ASP A 260 21.54 -7.46 -20.34
CA ASP A 260 20.27 -8.18 -20.38
C ASP A 260 19.23 -7.48 -21.28
N TYR A 261 19.15 -6.15 -21.20
CA TYR A 261 18.31 -5.33 -22.07
C TYR A 261 18.79 -5.37 -23.52
N ASP A 262 20.07 -5.15 -23.78
CA ASP A 262 20.65 -5.11 -25.14
C ASP A 262 20.48 -6.46 -25.87
N ASP A 263 20.53 -7.58 -25.14
CA ASP A 263 20.32 -8.91 -25.69
C ASP A 263 18.86 -9.19 -26.07
N ARG A 264 17.91 -8.71 -25.27
CA ARG A 264 16.47 -9.03 -25.40
C ARG A 264 15.68 -7.99 -26.18
N CYS A 265 15.98 -6.71 -26.02
CA CYS A 265 15.18 -5.59 -26.52
C CYS A 265 15.70 -5.06 -27.85
N LYS A 266 15.69 -5.91 -28.88
CA LYS A 266 16.16 -5.58 -30.24
C LYS A 266 15.11 -4.96 -31.15
N GLY A 267 13.86 -4.85 -30.68
CA GLY A 267 12.74 -4.34 -31.47
C GLY A 267 12.32 -5.28 -32.60
N GLU A 268 12.59 -6.58 -32.47
CA GLU A 268 12.23 -7.59 -33.48
C GLU A 268 10.88 -8.24 -33.17
N THR A 269 10.58 -8.56 -31.91
CA THR A 269 9.37 -9.29 -31.51
C THR A 269 8.28 -8.40 -30.90
N ALA A 270 8.64 -7.22 -30.41
CA ALA A 270 7.74 -6.24 -29.81
C ALA A 270 8.35 -4.83 -29.91
N PRO A 271 7.54 -3.76 -29.78
CA PRO A 271 8.06 -2.40 -29.65
C PRO A 271 9.06 -2.28 -28.50
N ILE A 272 10.10 -1.44 -28.67
CA ILE A 272 11.13 -1.23 -27.64
C ILE A 272 10.51 -0.84 -26.28
N LYS A 273 9.50 0.04 -26.26
CA LYS A 273 8.80 0.44 -25.03
C LYS A 273 8.08 -0.73 -24.35
N ALA A 274 7.50 -1.66 -25.11
CA ALA A 274 6.89 -2.87 -24.55
C ALA A 274 7.96 -3.79 -23.93
N CYS A 275 9.14 -3.88 -24.57
CA CYS A 275 10.25 -4.64 -24.03
C CYS A 275 10.82 -4.03 -22.74
N VAL A 276 11.04 -2.71 -22.71
CA VAL A 276 11.45 -1.97 -21.50
C VAL A 276 10.50 -2.26 -20.34
N TRP A 277 9.19 -2.11 -20.55
CA TRP A 277 8.18 -2.39 -19.54
C TRP A 277 8.26 -3.84 -19.02
N ALA A 278 8.54 -4.80 -19.91
CA ALA A 278 8.73 -6.19 -19.52
C ALA A 278 10.03 -6.40 -18.71
N GLU A 279 11.12 -5.73 -19.06
CA GLU A 279 12.39 -5.78 -18.32
C GLU A 279 12.28 -5.15 -16.92
N GLU A 280 11.56 -4.04 -16.79
CA GLU A 280 11.23 -3.41 -15.50
C GLU A 280 10.49 -4.37 -14.55
N ARG A 281 9.69 -5.29 -15.10
CA ARG A 281 8.96 -6.31 -14.32
C ARG A 281 9.80 -7.56 -14.03
N ARG A 282 10.70 -7.93 -14.94
CA ARG A 282 11.53 -9.14 -14.80
C ARG A 282 12.68 -8.96 -13.83
N THR A 283 13.25 -7.76 -13.81
CA THR A 283 14.47 -7.49 -13.06
C THR A 283 14.11 -7.26 -11.60
N VAL A 284 14.71 -8.04 -10.70
CA VAL A 284 14.46 -7.92 -9.26
C VAL A 284 15.74 -7.59 -8.49
N ASN A 285 15.58 -6.90 -7.37
CA ASN A 285 16.59 -6.74 -6.34
C ASN A 285 16.80 -8.04 -5.56
N ILE A 286 17.80 -8.05 -4.69
CA ILE A 286 18.11 -9.22 -3.83
C ILE A 286 16.92 -9.57 -2.93
N ASP A 287 16.15 -8.57 -2.49
CA ASP A 287 14.93 -8.75 -1.70
C ASP A 287 13.70 -9.20 -2.53
N GLY A 288 13.87 -9.36 -3.85
CA GLY A 288 12.81 -9.75 -4.78
C GLY A 288 11.96 -8.59 -5.31
N SER A 289 12.21 -7.34 -4.91
CA SER A 289 11.47 -6.18 -5.41
C SER A 289 11.85 -5.85 -6.86
N PRO A 290 10.90 -5.56 -7.77
CA PRO A 290 11.22 -5.18 -9.14
C PRO A 290 12.06 -3.90 -9.18
N SER A 291 13.17 -3.93 -9.93
CA SER A 291 14.06 -2.79 -10.10
C SER A 291 14.93 -3.03 -11.32
N PHE A 292 14.75 -2.20 -12.34
CA PHE A 292 15.63 -2.15 -13.52
C PHE A 292 16.71 -1.08 -13.37
N TYR A 293 16.32 0.10 -12.88
CA TYR A 293 17.23 1.22 -12.65
C TYR A 293 18.10 1.06 -11.40
N ASP A 294 19.26 1.72 -11.41
CA ASP A 294 20.06 2.01 -10.23
C ASP A 294 19.41 3.19 -9.48
N LEU A 295 18.88 2.93 -8.28
CA LEU A 295 18.04 3.87 -7.54
C LEU A 295 18.80 4.49 -6.36
N ARG A 296 18.65 5.79 -6.16
CA ARG A 296 19.25 6.54 -5.04
C ARG A 296 18.19 7.32 -4.30
N ALA A 297 18.32 7.40 -2.98
CA ALA A 297 17.60 8.35 -2.17
C ALA A 297 17.92 9.74 -2.70
N TYR A 298 16.87 10.50 -2.99
CA TYR A 298 16.98 11.74 -3.74
C TYR A 298 16.15 12.83 -3.08
N GLN A 299 16.64 14.07 -3.17
CA GLN A 299 15.95 15.25 -2.69
C GLN A 299 15.82 16.26 -3.82
N TRP A 300 14.59 16.74 -4.03
CA TRP A 300 14.31 17.92 -4.85
C TRP A 300 14.04 19.13 -3.95
N THR A 301 14.54 20.28 -4.36
CA THR A 301 14.23 21.57 -3.75
C THR A 301 13.40 22.38 -4.73
N LEU A 302 12.25 22.87 -4.28
CA LEU A 302 11.38 23.73 -5.07
C LEU A 302 11.35 25.13 -4.43
N ASP A 303 11.23 26.17 -5.25
CA ASP A 303 10.95 27.52 -4.75
C ASP A 303 9.45 27.72 -4.41
N ASP A 304 9.07 28.90 -3.91
CA ASP A 304 7.67 29.24 -3.59
C ASP A 304 6.76 29.27 -4.84
N ASN A 305 7.32 29.28 -6.05
CA ASN A 305 6.56 29.19 -7.31
C ASN A 305 6.48 27.75 -7.82
N PHE A 306 6.89 26.76 -7.03
CA PHE A 306 6.94 25.35 -7.38
C PHE A 306 7.86 25.03 -8.55
N VAL A 307 8.88 25.86 -8.79
CA VAL A 307 9.95 25.56 -9.75
C VAL A 307 11.02 24.72 -9.05
N VAL A 308 11.38 23.58 -9.64
CA VAL A 308 12.51 22.77 -9.16
C VAL A 308 13.80 23.55 -9.36
N THR A 309 14.46 23.91 -8.25
CA THR A 309 15.69 24.72 -8.23
C THR A 309 16.94 23.90 -8.02
N ASP A 310 16.81 22.73 -7.38
CA ASP A 310 17.91 21.80 -7.12
C ASP A 310 17.39 20.36 -7.04
N GLY A 311 18.27 19.41 -7.34
CA GLY A 311 18.01 17.98 -7.23
C GLY A 311 19.32 17.26 -6.97
N LYS A 312 19.38 16.43 -5.91
CA LYS A 312 20.60 15.73 -5.54
C LYS A 312 20.36 14.38 -4.87
N GLU A 313 21.32 13.48 -5.05
CA GLU A 313 21.46 12.28 -4.23
C GLU A 313 21.79 12.68 -2.79
N ILE A 314 21.14 12.05 -1.81
CA ILE A 314 21.31 12.36 -0.39
C ILE A 314 22.00 11.26 0.42
N GLY A 315 22.37 10.16 -0.23
CA GLY A 315 23.22 9.12 0.34
C GLY A 315 22.84 7.71 -0.08
N VAL A 316 23.78 6.78 0.09
CA VAL A 316 23.60 5.34 -0.10
C VAL A 316 24.47 4.60 0.93
N GLY A 317 23.99 3.47 1.45
CA GLY A 317 24.65 2.75 2.54
C GLY A 317 25.89 1.95 2.12
N ALA A 318 26.14 1.80 0.83
CA ALA A 318 27.32 1.15 0.30
C ALA A 318 27.72 1.76 -1.05
N VAL A 319 29.03 1.77 -1.32
CA VAL A 319 29.57 2.03 -2.64
C VAL A 319 29.83 0.69 -3.33
N ARG A 320 29.40 0.57 -4.59
CA ARG A 320 29.62 -0.61 -5.43
C ARG A 320 31.11 -0.73 -5.77
N LYS A 321 31.70 -1.90 -5.53
CA LYS A 321 33.05 -2.27 -5.99
C LYS A 321 32.98 -2.78 -7.44
N ASP A 322 34.10 -2.71 -8.17
CA ASP A 322 34.15 -3.02 -9.60
C ASP A 322 33.74 -4.47 -9.94
N ASP A 323 33.90 -5.42 -9.01
CA ASP A 323 33.55 -6.83 -9.16
C ASP A 323 32.11 -7.17 -8.72
N GLU A 324 31.35 -6.19 -8.22
CA GLU A 324 30.00 -6.39 -7.69
C GLU A 324 28.92 -6.07 -8.73
N THR A 325 28.14 -7.10 -9.11
CA THR A 325 27.02 -6.95 -10.05
C THR A 325 25.68 -6.70 -9.35
N ASN A 326 25.66 -6.70 -8.01
CA ASN A 326 24.44 -6.56 -7.22
C ASN A 326 23.92 -5.11 -7.24
N ASN A 327 22.59 -4.97 -7.19
CA ASN A 327 21.99 -3.65 -7.02
C ASN A 327 22.21 -3.15 -5.59
N ILE A 328 22.66 -1.91 -5.48
CA ILE A 328 22.77 -1.18 -4.22
C ILE A 328 21.87 0.02 -4.41
N TYR A 329 20.87 0.15 -3.53
CA TYR A 329 19.91 1.23 -3.62
C TYR A 329 19.64 1.85 -2.26
N SER A 330 19.11 3.06 -2.29
CA SER A 330 18.64 3.79 -1.11
C SER A 330 17.31 4.46 -1.43
N ILE A 331 16.46 4.60 -0.42
CA ILE A 331 15.15 5.25 -0.52
C ILE A 331 14.97 6.10 0.73
N ALA A 332 14.65 7.38 0.55
CA ALA A 332 14.13 8.22 1.62
C ALA A 332 12.60 8.08 1.69
N MET A 333 12.06 7.99 2.89
CA MET A 333 10.65 7.78 3.21
C MET A 333 10.02 9.06 3.77
N ALA A 334 10.70 9.71 4.71
CA ALA A 334 10.24 10.95 5.36
C ALA A 334 11.38 11.95 5.58
N THR A 335 11.08 13.21 5.80
CA THR A 335 12.03 14.28 6.16
C THR A 335 11.45 15.21 7.21
N ASN A 336 12.30 15.77 8.07
CA ASN A 336 11.90 16.77 9.06
C ASN A 336 12.41 18.18 8.75
N ASN A 337 12.02 19.15 9.58
CA ASN A 337 12.42 20.56 9.43
C ASN A 337 13.93 20.78 9.65
N ASN A 338 14.61 19.85 10.33
CA ASN A 338 16.05 19.94 10.62
C ASN A 338 16.97 19.57 9.45
N GLY A 339 16.44 19.19 8.28
CA GLY A 339 17.30 18.78 7.17
C GLY A 339 17.60 17.29 7.12
N VAL A 340 17.00 16.49 8.01
CA VAL A 340 17.24 15.04 8.08
C VAL A 340 16.13 14.32 7.34
N ALA A 341 16.51 13.42 6.44
CA ALA A 341 15.60 12.44 5.86
C ALA A 341 15.86 11.06 6.46
N VAL A 342 14.85 10.21 6.51
CA VAL A 342 14.97 8.83 7.01
C VAL A 342 14.47 7.84 5.98
N GLY A 343 14.92 6.60 6.07
CA GLY A 343 14.50 5.55 5.15
C GLY A 343 15.35 4.30 5.31
N TYR A 344 15.82 3.78 4.18
CA TYR A 344 16.60 2.55 4.18
C TYR A 344 17.53 2.46 2.98
N SER A 345 18.55 1.62 3.11
CA SER A 345 19.50 1.34 2.03
C SER A 345 20.07 -0.08 2.13
N ILE A 346 20.58 -0.59 1.02
CA ILE A 346 21.57 -1.66 1.05
C ILE A 346 22.86 -1.09 1.65
N ALA A 347 23.30 -1.66 2.76
CA ALA A 347 24.52 -1.25 3.46
C ALA A 347 25.62 -2.32 3.38
N ARG A 348 26.86 -1.89 3.62
CA ARG A 348 28.01 -2.80 3.70
C ARG A 348 28.36 -3.09 5.15
N TYR A 349 28.57 -4.36 5.45
CA TYR A 349 29.13 -4.81 6.72
C TYR A 349 30.52 -5.38 6.48
N GLU A 350 31.52 -4.72 7.06
CA GLU A 350 32.93 -5.02 6.79
C GLU A 350 33.20 -4.96 5.27
N ASP A 351 33.47 -6.09 4.64
CA ASP A 351 33.72 -6.18 3.21
C ASP A 351 32.51 -6.64 2.38
N ASP A 352 31.45 -7.14 3.01
CA ASP A 352 30.30 -7.77 2.36
C ASP A 352 29.10 -6.83 2.26
N ILE A 353 28.43 -6.82 1.11
CA ILE A 353 27.13 -6.16 0.95
C ILE A 353 26.08 -6.96 1.72
N ASN A 354 25.28 -6.29 2.54
CA ASN A 354 24.11 -6.91 3.13
C ASN A 354 23.12 -7.27 2.02
N SER A 355 22.68 -8.52 2.00
CA SER A 355 21.64 -9.00 1.09
C SER A 355 20.27 -8.34 1.32
N LEU A 356 20.09 -7.66 2.46
CA LEU A 356 18.86 -7.03 2.88
C LEU A 356 19.09 -5.54 3.18
N VAL A 357 18.00 -4.77 3.13
CA VAL A 357 18.04 -3.35 3.46
C VAL A 357 18.11 -3.13 4.96
N VAL A 358 18.70 -2.01 5.35
CA VAL A 358 18.86 -1.61 6.74
C VAL A 358 18.18 -0.26 6.95
N PRO A 359 17.54 -0.02 8.11
CA PRO A 359 16.99 1.28 8.47
C PRO A 359 18.12 2.28 8.69
N GLY A 360 17.83 3.55 8.42
CA GLY A 360 18.80 4.61 8.68
C GLY A 360 18.30 6.00 8.35
N TYR A 361 19.20 6.96 8.44
CA TYR A 361 18.94 8.36 8.10
C TYR A 361 19.97 8.92 7.12
N PHE A 362 19.53 9.90 6.34
CA PHE A 362 20.31 10.66 5.40
C PHE A 362 20.57 12.05 5.95
N LYS A 363 21.85 12.38 6.11
CA LYS A 363 22.29 13.70 6.58
C LYS A 363 23.62 14.04 5.94
N ASP A 364 23.78 15.29 5.51
CA ASP A 364 25.02 15.80 4.90
C ASP A 364 25.50 14.96 3.68
N GLY A 365 24.56 14.41 2.91
CA GLY A 365 24.84 13.59 1.72
C GLY A 365 25.28 12.16 2.02
N GLN A 366 25.15 11.70 3.26
CA GLN A 366 25.56 10.37 3.70
C GLN A 366 24.39 9.61 4.32
N PHE A 367 24.38 8.29 4.14
CA PHE A 367 23.47 7.39 4.84
C PHE A 367 24.15 6.84 6.10
N THR A 368 23.46 6.91 7.23
CA THR A 368 23.87 6.30 8.50
C THR A 368 22.96 5.13 8.82
N ASP A 369 23.53 3.93 8.87
CA ASP A 369 22.85 2.72 9.36
C ASP A 369 22.66 2.82 10.89
N ILE A 370 21.42 2.65 11.34
CA ILE A 370 21.05 2.66 12.78
C ILE A 370 20.80 1.26 13.34
N SER A 371 21.03 0.22 12.53
CA SER A 371 20.86 -1.16 12.96
C SER A 371 21.91 -1.54 14.00
N GLU A 372 21.45 -2.12 15.10
CA GLU A 372 22.32 -2.84 16.01
C GLU A 372 22.81 -4.13 15.34
N ARG A 373 24.09 -4.45 15.50
CA ARG A 373 24.74 -5.62 14.89
C ARG A 373 24.35 -6.96 15.52
N ASP A 374 23.17 -7.05 16.12
CA ASP A 374 22.75 -8.26 16.82
C ASP A 374 22.09 -9.26 15.86
N ARG A 375 22.41 -10.55 16.04
CA ARG A 375 22.17 -11.62 15.05
C ARG A 375 20.71 -11.86 14.65
N TRP A 376 19.76 -11.34 15.43
CA TRP A 376 18.35 -11.65 15.28
C TRP A 376 17.77 -10.86 14.08
N TYR A 377 17.73 -9.54 14.16
CA TYR A 377 17.16 -8.71 13.10
C TYR A 377 18.07 -8.64 11.86
N LYS A 378 17.53 -9.03 10.70
CA LYS A 378 18.28 -9.11 9.43
C LYS A 378 17.93 -8.00 8.44
N THR A 379 16.84 -7.28 8.69
CA THR A 379 16.32 -6.21 7.84
C THR A 379 15.57 -5.19 8.68
N GLY A 380 15.39 -3.98 8.14
CA GLY A 380 14.47 -3.01 8.69
C GLY A 380 14.33 -1.77 7.83
N LYS A 381 13.37 -0.93 8.17
CA LYS A 381 13.11 0.35 7.50
C LYS A 381 12.77 1.41 8.53
N ALA A 382 13.39 2.58 8.42
CA ALA A 382 12.87 3.80 9.04
C ALA A 382 11.74 4.34 8.15
N VAL A 383 10.61 4.69 8.75
CA VAL A 383 9.39 5.08 8.03
C VAL A 383 9.09 6.57 8.20
N ASP A 384 9.32 7.12 9.39
CA ASP A 384 8.99 8.50 9.70
C ASP A 384 9.94 9.11 10.75
N ILE A 385 9.98 10.44 10.83
CA ILE A 385 10.83 11.23 11.72
C ILE A 385 10.13 12.53 12.15
N ASN A 386 10.17 12.84 13.44
CA ASN A 386 9.67 14.12 13.94
C ASN A 386 10.77 15.21 14.06
N ASP A 387 10.38 16.43 14.38
CA ASP A 387 11.30 17.58 14.50
C ASP A 387 12.21 17.53 15.73
N SER A 388 11.95 16.62 16.67
CA SER A 388 12.87 16.31 17.77
C SER A 388 13.96 15.30 17.38
N ASN A 389 14.02 14.90 16.10
CA ASN A 389 14.92 13.89 15.55
C ASN A 389 14.72 12.50 16.18
N ILE A 390 13.47 12.17 16.52
CA ILE A 390 13.08 10.80 16.85
C ILE A 390 12.62 10.12 15.58
N ILE A 391 13.34 9.06 15.20
CA ILE A 391 13.05 8.24 14.03
C ILE A 391 12.20 7.06 14.49
N VAL A 392 11.19 6.69 13.71
CA VAL A 392 10.43 5.46 13.96
C VAL A 392 10.46 4.55 12.74
N GLY A 393 10.27 3.26 12.97
CA GLY A 393 10.35 2.26 11.91
C GLY A 393 10.10 0.85 12.43
N TYR A 394 10.47 -0.13 11.63
CA TYR A 394 10.43 -1.54 12.05
C TYR A 394 11.71 -2.26 11.68
N ARG A 395 12.01 -3.30 12.47
CA ARG A 395 13.07 -4.29 12.22
C ARG A 395 12.47 -5.69 12.25
N ALA A 396 12.99 -6.59 11.43
CA ALA A 396 12.42 -7.93 11.28
C ALA A 396 13.47 -9.00 10.98
N GLU A 397 13.09 -10.25 11.19
CA GLU A 397 13.85 -11.42 10.76
C GLU A 397 13.33 -11.96 9.43
N TYR A 398 14.23 -12.47 8.59
CA TYR A 398 13.86 -13.33 7.48
C TYR A 398 14.04 -14.80 7.87
N ILE A 399 12.91 -15.51 7.95
CA ILE A 399 12.86 -16.97 8.12
C ILE A 399 12.18 -17.55 6.88
N ASN A 400 12.85 -18.48 6.18
CA ASN A 400 12.31 -19.15 4.98
C ASN A 400 11.77 -18.20 3.90
N ARG A 401 12.46 -17.07 3.65
CA ARG A 401 12.08 -16.02 2.66
C ARG A 401 10.79 -15.26 2.97
N ALA A 402 10.24 -15.38 4.17
CA ALA A 402 9.16 -14.52 4.65
C ALA A 402 9.68 -13.57 5.73
N LEU A 403 9.21 -12.31 5.68
CA LEU A 403 9.35 -11.41 6.80
C LEU A 403 8.54 -12.02 7.96
N ARG A 404 9.19 -12.25 9.09
CA ARG A 404 8.58 -12.75 10.32
C ARG A 404 9.05 -11.87 11.48
N ASP A 405 8.17 -11.71 12.46
CA ASP A 405 8.48 -11.08 13.74
C ASP A 405 8.88 -9.59 13.60
N ALA A 406 8.13 -8.85 12.77
CA ALA A 406 8.33 -7.40 12.60
C ALA A 406 8.06 -6.67 13.93
N THR A 407 9.09 -6.02 14.45
CA THR A 407 9.06 -5.26 15.71
C THR A 407 9.27 -3.78 15.40
N GLY A 408 8.34 -2.93 15.84
CA GLY A 408 8.46 -1.48 15.76
C GLY A 408 9.60 -0.98 16.64
N PHE A 409 10.28 0.08 16.24
CA PHE A 409 11.31 0.74 17.02
C PHE A 409 11.14 2.26 16.99
N TYR A 410 11.72 2.94 17.98
CA TYR A 410 12.11 4.34 17.87
C TYR A 410 13.62 4.49 18.09
N TYR A 411 14.22 5.50 17.45
CA TYR A 411 15.63 5.84 17.57
C TYR A 411 15.78 7.34 17.85
N ASP A 412 16.44 7.69 18.95
CA ASP A 412 16.75 9.08 19.29
C ASP A 412 18.14 9.44 18.79
N MET A 413 18.21 10.38 17.82
CA MET A 413 19.48 10.83 17.26
C MET A 413 20.38 11.58 18.27
N ASN A 414 19.85 12.05 19.38
CA ASN A 414 20.62 12.74 20.41
C ASN A 414 21.37 11.75 21.31
N SER A 415 20.73 10.65 21.71
CA SER A 415 21.35 9.59 22.51
C SER A 415 22.06 8.53 21.66
N ASN A 416 21.68 8.41 20.38
CA ASN A 416 22.07 7.33 19.47
C ASN A 416 21.66 5.94 20.00
N GLU A 417 20.46 5.85 20.55
CA GLU A 417 19.88 4.62 21.10
C GLU A 417 18.66 4.20 20.29
N ILE A 418 18.58 2.92 19.95
CA ILE A 418 17.40 2.29 19.36
C ILE A 418 16.66 1.52 20.45
N SER A 419 15.35 1.69 20.50
CA SER A 419 14.47 1.07 21.48
C SER A 419 13.29 0.41 20.78
N ASP A 420 12.99 -0.84 21.15
CA ASP A 420 11.78 -1.51 20.65
C ASP A 420 10.52 -0.89 21.25
N ILE A 421 9.52 -0.72 20.40
CA ILE A 421 8.17 -0.35 20.80
C ILE A 421 7.50 -1.63 21.35
N PRO A 422 6.84 -1.55 22.52
CA PRO A 422 6.06 -2.67 23.05
C PRO A 422 5.01 -3.17 22.05
N THR A 423 4.59 -4.42 22.19
CA THR A 423 3.57 -5.03 21.32
C THR A 423 2.38 -5.51 22.15
N TYR A 424 1.25 -5.86 21.51
CA TYR A 424 0.06 -6.35 22.22
C TYR A 424 0.34 -7.64 23.01
N PHE A 425 1.24 -8.48 22.51
CA PHE A 425 1.76 -9.64 23.19
C PHE A 425 3.11 -10.03 22.57
N THR A 426 3.95 -10.73 23.31
CA THR A 426 5.24 -11.23 22.80
C THR A 426 5.08 -12.05 21.51
N GLY A 427 5.72 -11.61 20.42
CA GLY A 427 5.61 -12.22 19.09
C GLY A 427 4.44 -11.72 18.24
N SER A 428 3.80 -10.62 18.63
CA SER A 428 2.88 -9.85 17.79
C SER A 428 3.68 -9.04 16.77
N GLU A 429 3.33 -9.16 15.49
CA GLU A 429 3.91 -8.31 14.45
C GLU A 429 3.32 -6.89 14.52
N THR A 430 4.18 -5.89 14.35
CA THR A 430 3.81 -4.48 14.37
C THR A 430 4.25 -3.78 13.09
N VAL A 431 3.42 -2.85 12.64
CA VAL A 431 3.70 -1.94 11.52
C VAL A 431 3.55 -0.52 12.04
N ILE A 432 4.62 0.25 11.94
CA ILE A 432 4.65 1.67 12.29
C ILE A 432 4.31 2.49 11.06
N ASN A 433 3.48 3.52 11.23
CA ASN A 433 3.09 4.42 10.16
C ASN A 433 3.62 5.84 10.34
N ASP A 434 3.49 6.44 11.53
CA ASP A 434 3.73 7.88 11.71
C ASP A 434 4.10 8.25 13.16
N ILE A 435 4.83 9.36 13.33
CA ILE A 435 5.16 9.99 14.61
C ILE A 435 4.93 11.52 14.57
N ASN A 436 4.20 12.06 15.54
CA ASN A 436 4.03 13.51 15.66
C ASN A 436 5.16 14.20 16.47
N ASN A 437 5.19 15.53 16.46
CA ASN A 437 6.20 16.32 17.18
C ASN A 437 6.04 16.28 18.70
N THR A 438 4.91 15.83 19.20
CA THR A 438 4.74 15.58 20.64
C THR A 438 5.31 14.22 21.05
N GLY A 439 5.67 13.34 20.12
CA GLY A 439 6.27 12.04 20.38
C GLY A 439 5.27 10.89 20.54
N TYR A 440 4.06 11.03 20.01
CA TYR A 440 3.14 9.90 19.85
C TYR A 440 3.37 9.23 18.50
N VAL A 441 3.45 7.90 18.54
CA VAL A 441 3.62 7.00 17.41
C VAL A 441 2.33 6.24 17.18
N VAL A 442 1.93 6.07 15.92
CA VAL A 442 0.75 5.29 15.55
C VAL A 442 1.08 4.20 14.53
N GLY A 443 0.25 3.17 14.52
CA GLY A 443 0.39 2.04 13.61
C GLY A 443 -0.65 0.97 13.85
N GLN A 444 -0.31 -0.28 13.52
CA GLN A 444 -1.15 -1.45 13.76
C GLN A 444 -0.33 -2.63 14.29
N GLY A 445 -0.97 -3.49 15.08
CA GLY A 445 -0.35 -4.68 15.64
C GLY A 445 -1.29 -5.88 15.65
N GLU A 446 -0.74 -7.09 15.60
CA GLU A 446 -1.53 -8.32 15.71
C GLU A 446 -2.10 -8.48 17.13
N ILE A 447 -3.40 -8.75 17.22
CA ILE A 447 -4.08 -8.97 18.52
C ILE A 447 -4.33 -10.46 18.83
N GLU A 448 -4.05 -11.35 17.87
CA GLU A 448 -4.29 -12.79 18.01
C GLU A 448 -3.00 -13.61 17.99
N LYS A 449 -2.81 -14.50 18.98
CA LYS A 449 -1.63 -15.38 19.05
C LYS A 449 -1.66 -16.54 18.05
N SER A 450 -2.83 -16.92 17.56
CA SER A 450 -3.03 -18.11 16.73
C SER A 450 -3.98 -17.82 15.58
N GLY A 451 -3.68 -18.37 14.41
CA GLY A 451 -4.45 -18.15 13.18
C GLY A 451 -3.50 -17.98 11.99
N THR A 452 -3.97 -18.30 10.79
CA THR A 452 -3.20 -18.07 9.56
C THR A 452 -3.31 -16.62 9.05
N ASN A 453 -4.40 -15.93 9.42
CA ASN A 453 -4.65 -14.51 9.15
C ASN A 453 -5.00 -13.84 10.49
N ARG A 454 -3.98 -13.49 11.27
CA ARG A 454 -4.18 -12.85 12.58
C ARG A 454 -4.80 -11.47 12.39
N ARG A 455 -5.85 -11.17 13.16
CA ARG A 455 -6.45 -9.82 13.16
C ARG A 455 -5.46 -8.78 13.67
N ARG A 456 -5.53 -7.59 13.08
CA ARG A 456 -4.73 -6.42 13.44
C ARG A 456 -5.64 -5.28 13.88
N GLU A 457 -5.18 -4.53 14.87
CA GLU A 457 -5.89 -3.36 15.38
C GLU A 457 -4.92 -2.19 15.55
N GLY A 458 -5.45 -0.97 15.37
CA GLY A 458 -4.67 0.25 15.47
C GLY A 458 -4.22 0.54 16.91
N PHE A 459 -3.00 1.02 17.07
CA PHE A 459 -2.47 1.45 18.37
C PHE A 459 -1.93 2.87 18.34
N ILE A 460 -1.86 3.47 19.53
CA ILE A 460 -1.09 4.68 19.82
C ILE A 460 -0.06 4.36 20.91
N TYR A 461 1.13 4.93 20.78
CA TYR A 461 2.26 4.73 21.68
C TYR A 461 2.94 6.06 21.98
N LYS A 462 3.26 6.37 23.24
CA LYS A 462 4.13 7.49 23.58
C LYS A 462 5.56 6.99 23.71
N VAL A 463 6.50 7.65 23.04
CA VAL A 463 7.92 7.31 23.16
C VAL A 463 8.35 7.26 24.64
N GLY A 464 8.87 6.11 25.06
CA GLY A 464 9.33 5.85 26.43
C GLY A 464 8.32 5.13 27.33
N ASP A 465 7.06 4.97 26.91
CA ASP A 465 6.07 4.22 27.68
C ASP A 465 6.34 2.71 27.69
N GLU A 466 5.84 2.03 28.71
CA GLU A 466 6.03 0.58 28.92
C GLU A 466 5.09 -0.29 28.05
N SER A 467 4.02 0.29 27.50
CA SER A 467 3.00 -0.44 26.71
C SER A 467 2.37 0.43 25.63
N ILE A 468 1.92 -0.19 24.55
CA ILE A 468 1.03 0.44 23.56
C ILE A 468 -0.41 0.49 24.07
N VAL A 469 -1.18 1.46 23.57
CA VAL A 469 -2.61 1.60 23.85
C VAL A 469 -3.40 1.21 22.60
N ASN A 470 -4.33 0.26 22.74
CA ASN A 470 -5.26 -0.10 21.67
C ASN A 470 -6.24 1.05 21.43
N ILE A 471 -6.30 1.59 20.22
CA ILE A 471 -7.17 2.72 19.91
C ILE A 471 -8.65 2.36 20.11
N ASN A 472 -9.05 1.11 19.88
CA ASN A 472 -10.42 0.65 20.11
C ASN A 472 -10.84 0.76 21.59
N SER A 473 -9.89 0.72 22.53
CA SER A 473 -10.16 0.93 23.95
C SER A 473 -10.39 2.40 24.33
N LEU A 474 -10.13 3.33 23.41
CA LEU A 474 -10.34 4.76 23.60
C LEU A 474 -11.68 5.26 23.01
N LEU A 475 -12.47 4.34 22.44
CA LEU A 475 -13.77 4.58 21.84
C LEU A 475 -14.89 4.09 22.78
N PRO A 476 -16.11 4.64 22.69
CA PRO A 476 -17.23 4.20 23.51
C PRO A 476 -17.66 2.77 23.16
N CYS A 477 -18.22 2.04 24.13
CA CYS A 477 -18.67 0.66 23.93
C CYS A 477 -19.98 0.59 23.12
N LYS A 478 -20.81 1.62 23.27
CA LYS A 478 -22.12 1.74 22.66
C LYS A 478 -22.22 3.01 21.82
N ASP A 479 -22.99 2.94 20.74
CA ASP A 479 -23.33 4.09 19.94
C ASP A 479 -24.40 4.98 20.62
N ALA A 480 -24.79 6.08 19.97
CA ALA A 480 -25.81 6.98 20.49
C ALA A 480 -27.22 6.34 20.62
N SER A 481 -27.44 5.20 19.96
CA SER A 481 -28.68 4.43 19.97
C SER A 481 -28.69 3.37 21.08
N GLY A 482 -27.55 3.10 21.73
CA GLY A 482 -27.37 2.06 22.73
C GLY A 482 -27.01 0.69 22.15
N GLU A 483 -26.70 0.61 20.84
CA GLU A 483 -26.21 -0.60 20.17
C GLU A 483 -24.68 -0.69 20.24
N ASP A 484 -24.12 -1.86 19.92
CA ASP A 484 -22.66 -2.03 19.89
C ASP A 484 -22.00 -1.03 18.94
N TYR A 485 -20.85 -0.51 19.35
CA TYR A 485 -20.15 0.47 18.54
C TYR A 485 -19.78 -0.13 17.17
N PRO A 486 -20.22 0.47 16.04
CA PRO A 486 -20.23 -0.22 14.75
C PRO A 486 -18.88 -0.19 14.02
N TYR A 487 -17.83 0.33 14.66
CA TYR A 487 -16.51 0.50 14.08
C TYR A 487 -15.46 -0.27 14.87
N THR A 488 -14.56 -0.94 14.14
CA THR A 488 -13.29 -1.41 14.67
C THR A 488 -12.16 -0.74 13.90
N ILE A 489 -11.29 -0.05 14.62
CA ILE A 489 -10.08 0.58 14.09
C ILE A 489 -9.05 -0.51 13.79
N ALA A 490 -8.84 -0.76 12.50
CA ALA A 490 -7.88 -1.74 12.02
C ALA A 490 -6.46 -1.15 11.97
N GLU A 491 -6.34 0.11 11.57
CA GLU A 491 -5.05 0.76 11.35
C GLU A 491 -5.13 2.26 11.62
N ALA A 492 -4.17 2.80 12.37
CA ALA A 492 -3.94 4.23 12.45
C ALA A 492 -2.84 4.65 11.48
N VAL A 493 -3.17 5.56 10.56
CA VAL A 493 -2.32 5.92 9.42
C VAL A 493 -1.50 7.17 9.72
N LYS A 494 -2.14 8.21 10.24
CA LYS A 494 -1.52 9.52 10.47
C LYS A 494 -1.90 10.06 11.84
N ILE A 495 -0.96 10.70 12.53
CA ILE A 495 -1.21 11.48 13.74
C ILE A 495 -0.69 12.91 13.57
N THR A 496 -1.55 13.88 13.86
CA THR A 496 -1.22 15.32 13.82
C THR A 496 -0.61 15.79 15.14
N ASP A 497 -0.06 17.00 15.19
CA ASP A 497 0.54 17.56 16.42
C ASP A 497 -0.53 17.90 17.46
N SER A 498 -1.77 18.13 17.03
CA SER A 498 -2.95 18.22 17.90
C SER A 498 -3.53 16.86 18.32
N ASN A 499 -2.84 15.75 18.03
CA ASN A 499 -3.25 14.37 18.32
C ASN A 499 -4.56 13.94 17.65
N HIS A 500 -4.96 14.55 16.54
CA HIS A 500 -5.97 13.94 15.68
C HIS A 500 -5.37 12.73 14.97
N ILE A 501 -6.08 11.60 14.99
CA ILE A 501 -5.66 10.38 14.31
C ILE A 501 -6.55 10.15 13.10
N TYR A 502 -5.93 10.00 11.93
CA TYR A 502 -6.61 9.53 10.73
C TYR A 502 -6.37 8.04 10.58
N ALA A 503 -7.44 7.27 10.46
CA ALA A 503 -7.42 5.82 10.58
C ALA A 503 -8.32 5.14 9.55
N ILE A 504 -8.16 3.81 9.48
CA ILE A 504 -8.98 2.92 8.68
C ILE A 504 -9.81 2.07 9.65
N ALA A 505 -11.14 2.14 9.52
CA ALA A 505 -12.08 1.33 10.27
C ALA A 505 -12.79 0.30 9.39
N VAL A 506 -13.30 -0.77 9.97
CA VAL A 506 -14.13 -1.78 9.28
C VAL A 506 -15.60 -1.59 9.65
N LYS A 507 -16.50 -1.70 8.66
CA LYS A 507 -17.97 -1.67 8.81
C LYS A 507 -18.65 -2.55 7.76
N THR A 508 -19.82 -3.07 8.07
CA THR A 508 -20.66 -3.84 7.12
C THR A 508 -21.57 -2.91 6.31
N VAL A 509 -21.61 -3.09 4.99
CA VAL A 509 -22.42 -2.31 4.05
C VAL A 509 -23.10 -3.22 3.02
N GLU A 510 -24.10 -2.69 2.32
CA GLU A 510 -24.70 -3.37 1.15
C GLU A 510 -23.64 -3.58 0.06
N ARG A 511 -23.55 -4.81 -0.43
CA ARG A 511 -22.59 -5.21 -1.47
C ARG A 511 -23.02 -4.65 -2.82
N ARG A 512 -22.03 -4.17 -3.59
CA ARG A 512 -22.24 -3.63 -4.94
C ARG A 512 -21.54 -4.46 -6.00
N ASP A 513 -22.19 -4.60 -7.15
CA ASP A 513 -21.64 -5.24 -8.34
C ASP A 513 -20.56 -4.37 -9.01
N ARG A 514 -19.91 -4.89 -10.07
CA ARG A 514 -18.84 -4.17 -10.78
C ARG A 514 -19.29 -2.90 -11.51
N LEU A 515 -20.60 -2.69 -11.68
CA LEU A 515 -21.16 -1.46 -12.23
C LEU A 515 -21.70 -0.51 -11.15
N GLY A 516 -21.61 -0.90 -9.87
CA GLY A 516 -22.04 -0.13 -8.71
C GLY A 516 -23.50 -0.33 -8.32
N GLY A 517 -24.21 -1.29 -8.93
CA GLY A 517 -25.57 -1.69 -8.55
C GLY A 517 -25.59 -2.52 -7.27
N ILE A 518 -26.69 -2.51 -6.53
CA ILE A 518 -26.84 -3.36 -5.32
C ILE A 518 -26.92 -4.83 -5.75
N GLU A 519 -26.02 -5.65 -5.22
CA GLU A 519 -25.97 -7.08 -5.51
C GLU A 519 -27.04 -7.82 -4.71
N LYS A 520 -27.75 -8.72 -5.39
CA LYS A 520 -28.81 -9.54 -4.81
C LYS A 520 -28.53 -11.00 -5.08
N ASP A 521 -28.85 -11.85 -4.11
CA ASP A 521 -28.73 -13.30 -4.28
C ASP A 521 -29.79 -13.85 -5.25
N SER A 522 -29.70 -15.15 -5.55
CA SER A 522 -30.65 -15.86 -6.40
C SER A 522 -32.12 -15.85 -5.91
N LYS A 523 -32.37 -15.42 -4.67
CA LYS A 523 -33.71 -15.26 -4.07
C LYS A 523 -34.18 -13.81 -4.06
N GLY A 524 -33.32 -12.87 -4.47
CA GLY A 524 -33.61 -11.44 -4.53
C GLY A 524 -33.31 -10.67 -3.23
N GLU A 525 -32.63 -11.31 -2.26
CA GLU A 525 -32.21 -10.69 -1.00
C GLU A 525 -30.91 -9.91 -1.19
N ILE A 526 -30.76 -8.78 -0.49
CA ILE A 526 -29.56 -7.93 -0.59
C ILE A 526 -28.38 -8.61 0.07
N GLU A 527 -27.26 -8.67 -0.64
CA GLU A 527 -26.00 -9.13 -0.06
C GLU A 527 -25.27 -8.00 0.69
N PHE A 528 -24.52 -8.37 1.73
CA PHE A 528 -23.72 -7.43 2.53
C PHE A 528 -22.26 -7.88 2.53
N GLU A 529 -21.36 -6.90 2.62
CA GLU A 529 -19.92 -7.13 2.74
C GLU A 529 -19.30 -6.22 3.80
N SER A 530 -18.21 -6.67 4.41
CA SER A 530 -17.39 -5.83 5.30
C SER A 530 -16.41 -5.02 4.47
N VAL A 531 -16.45 -3.69 4.61
CA VAL A 531 -15.58 -2.76 3.91
C VAL A 531 -14.74 -1.95 4.88
N THR A 532 -13.55 -1.58 4.43
CA THR A 532 -12.71 -0.58 5.10
C THR A 532 -13.14 0.83 4.70
N LEU A 533 -13.21 1.74 5.65
CA LEU A 533 -13.55 3.14 5.44
C LEU A 533 -12.62 4.08 6.21
N PRO A 534 -12.48 5.34 5.76
CA PRO A 534 -11.63 6.32 6.40
C PRO A 534 -12.37 6.97 7.58
N VAL A 535 -11.68 7.15 8.71
CA VAL A 535 -12.24 7.81 9.90
C VAL A 535 -11.24 8.80 10.49
N LEU A 536 -11.78 9.81 11.18
CA LEU A 536 -11.04 10.77 11.99
C LEU A 536 -11.35 10.53 13.46
N LEU A 537 -10.33 10.35 14.29
CA LEU A 537 -10.45 10.34 15.74
C LEU A 537 -9.96 11.67 16.29
N THR A 538 -10.87 12.40 16.93
CA THR A 538 -10.60 13.70 17.58
C THR A 538 -10.48 13.50 19.09
N PRO A 539 -9.43 13.99 19.76
CA PRO A 539 -9.32 13.90 21.21
C PRO A 539 -10.40 14.75 21.91
N ILE A 540 -11.06 14.18 22.94
CA ILE A 540 -12.07 14.85 23.77
C ILE A 540 -11.76 14.65 25.25
N SER A 541 -12.11 15.62 26.11
CA SER A 541 -11.94 15.47 27.55
C SER A 541 -12.91 14.41 28.10
N GLY A 542 -12.40 13.25 28.51
CA GLY A 542 -13.21 12.12 28.98
C GLY A 542 -12.39 11.07 29.73
N GLU A 543 -13.09 10.05 30.24
CA GLU A 543 -12.49 8.85 30.83
C GLU A 543 -12.74 7.63 29.93
N VAL A 544 -11.85 6.64 30.01
CA VAL A 544 -12.00 5.37 29.29
C VAL A 544 -13.22 4.61 29.83
N GLU A 545 -14.13 4.23 28.94
CA GLU A 545 -15.31 3.44 29.30
C GLU A 545 -14.90 1.98 29.58
N ASN A 546 -15.37 1.41 30.69
CA ASN A 546 -15.11 0.01 31.01
C ASN A 546 -16.15 -0.89 30.33
N CYS A 547 -15.88 -1.30 29.10
CA CYS A 547 -16.78 -2.18 28.35
C CYS A 547 -16.90 -3.56 29.02
N PRO A 548 -18.11 -4.12 29.15
CA PRO A 548 -18.25 -5.51 29.54
C PRO A 548 -17.53 -6.41 28.52
N PRO A 549 -16.93 -7.54 28.95
CA PRO A 549 -16.32 -8.47 28.03
C PRO A 549 -17.37 -8.91 26.99
N PRO A 550 -16.98 -9.07 25.71
CA PRO A 550 -17.93 -9.48 24.67
C PRO A 550 -18.66 -10.73 25.13
N GLU A 551 -19.99 -10.73 25.05
CA GLU A 551 -20.76 -11.95 25.22
C GLU A 551 -20.18 -12.95 24.21
N ALA A 552 -19.87 -14.18 24.66
CA ALA A 552 -19.33 -15.19 23.78
C ALA A 552 -20.36 -15.46 22.68
N GLU A 553 -20.18 -14.84 21.52
CA GLU A 553 -21.04 -15.06 20.37
C GLU A 553 -20.99 -16.55 20.04
N SER A 554 -22.10 -17.25 20.24
CA SER A 554 -22.30 -18.54 19.62
C SER A 554 -22.43 -18.29 18.11
N TYR A 555 -21.31 -18.28 17.41
CA TYR A 555 -21.30 -18.27 15.95
C TYR A 555 -21.91 -19.59 15.47
N GLU A 556 -23.22 -19.60 15.29
CA GLU A 556 -23.93 -20.69 14.63
C GLU A 556 -23.62 -20.56 13.14
N ARG A 557 -22.58 -21.27 12.69
CA ARG A 557 -22.46 -21.59 11.26
C ARG A 557 -23.78 -22.23 10.84
N GLN A 558 -24.55 -21.56 9.99
CA GLN A 558 -25.41 -22.27 9.06
C GLN A 558 -24.51 -23.00 8.05
N SER A 559 -23.79 -24.03 8.50
CA SER A 559 -23.43 -25.11 7.61
C SER A 559 -24.73 -25.79 7.24
N GLY A 560 -25.05 -25.82 5.94
CA GLY A 560 -26.21 -26.54 5.42
C GLY A 560 -26.36 -27.89 6.12
N SER A 561 -27.57 -28.14 6.62
CA SER A 561 -27.94 -29.36 7.34
C SER A 561 -27.94 -30.56 6.40
N ILE A 562 -26.77 -31.09 6.07
CA ILE A 562 -26.66 -32.36 5.34
C ILE A 562 -25.52 -33.22 5.90
N PHE A 563 -25.46 -33.51 7.20
CA PHE A 563 -24.51 -34.56 7.66
C PHE A 563 -24.93 -35.41 8.87
N THR A 564 -26.16 -35.30 9.39
CA THR A 564 -26.64 -36.22 10.45
C THR A 564 -27.20 -37.54 9.92
N PHE A 565 -27.60 -37.64 8.64
CA PHE A 565 -28.00 -38.92 8.03
C PHE A 565 -26.83 -39.76 7.47
N ALA A 566 -25.65 -39.17 7.27
CA ALA A 566 -24.48 -39.91 6.77
C ALA A 566 -23.82 -40.80 7.86
N LEU A 567 -23.98 -40.45 9.14
CA LEU A 567 -23.45 -41.24 10.27
C LEU A 567 -24.22 -42.54 10.54
N PHE A 568 -25.46 -42.67 10.05
CA PHE A 568 -26.24 -43.92 10.14
C PHE A 568 -26.08 -44.86 8.94
N ALA A 569 -25.39 -44.43 7.87
CA ALA A 569 -25.15 -45.26 6.68
C ALA A 569 -23.84 -46.08 6.74
N MET A 570 -22.95 -45.79 7.69
CA MET A 570 -21.66 -46.47 7.84
C MET A 570 -21.71 -47.94 8.35
N PRO A 571 -22.76 -48.44 9.06
CA PRO A 571 -22.85 -49.86 9.40
C PRO A 571 -23.29 -50.76 8.23
N LEU A 572 -23.94 -50.20 7.20
CA LEU A 572 -24.51 -50.97 6.08
C LEU A 572 -23.48 -51.24 4.96
N LEU A 573 -22.43 -50.41 4.86
CA LEU A 573 -21.31 -50.65 3.94
C LEU A 573 -20.31 -51.70 4.47
N TRP A 574 -20.31 -51.98 5.79
CA TRP A 574 -19.49 -53.04 6.38
C TRP A 574 -20.12 -54.44 6.23
N LEU A 575 -21.46 -54.53 6.20
CA LEU A 575 -22.17 -55.80 5.94
C LEU A 575 -22.13 -56.25 4.47
N ARG A 576 -21.80 -55.35 3.53
CA ARG A 576 -21.62 -55.71 2.10
C ARG A 576 -20.22 -56.26 1.78
N ARG A 577 -19.23 -56.09 2.67
CA ARG A 577 -17.87 -56.64 2.53
C ARG A 577 -17.68 -58.06 3.10
N ARG A 578 -18.70 -58.67 3.73
CA ARG A 578 -18.63 -60.06 4.24
C ARG A 578 -19.27 -61.13 3.34
N LYS A 579 -19.76 -60.80 2.14
CA LYS A 579 -20.40 -61.78 1.22
C LYS A 579 -19.72 -61.97 -0.14
N LEU A 580 -18.43 -61.70 -0.27
CA LEU A 580 -17.63 -62.07 -1.44
C LEU A 580 -16.28 -62.68 -1.02
N GLN A 581 -16.34 -63.77 -0.26
CA GLN A 581 -15.39 -64.88 -0.36
C GLN A 581 -16.19 -66.15 -0.15
N LEU A 582 -16.37 -66.95 -1.21
CA LEU A 582 -16.31 -68.42 -1.23
C LEU A 582 -16.87 -68.98 -2.55
N ARG A 583 -15.94 -69.65 -3.26
CA ARG A 583 -16.04 -70.49 -4.47
C ARG A 583 -16.21 -69.81 -5.82
#